data_AF-A0A954TE25-F1
#
_entry.id   AF-A0A954TE25-F1
#
_cell.length_a   1.000
_cell.length_b   1.000
_cell.length_c   1.000
_cell.angle_alpha   90.00
_cell.angle_beta   90.00
_cell.angle_gamma   90.00
#
_symmetry.space_group_name_H-M   'P 1'
#
loop_
_entity.id
_entity.type
_entity.pdbx_description
1 polymer ?
#
loop_
_entity_poly.entity_id
_entity_poly.type
_entity_poly.pdbx_seq_one_letter_code
_entity_poly.pdbx_strand_id
1 'polypeptide(L)' 'MRGQLDPQSSMFHYFSAESRVPTDHPLRGVKKLAERALRAISTELDTLYSSTGRPSIPPERLLKGQLL' A
#
# COMPACT_ATOMS: atom_id res chain seq x y z
N MET A 1 28.60 39.51 -1.81
CA MET A 1 27.46 38.56 -1.87
C MET A 1 27.97 37.25 -2.44
N ARG A 2 28.05 36.17 -1.64
CA ARG A 2 27.85 34.78 -2.11
C ARG A 2 28.23 33.77 -1.03
N GLY A 3 27.41 32.74 -0.90
CA GLY A 3 27.81 31.44 -0.36
C GLY A 3 27.37 31.13 1.07
N GLN A 4 26.09 31.25 1.39
CA GLN A 4 25.49 30.34 2.36
C GLN A 4 24.94 29.17 1.54
N LEU A 5 25.68 28.06 1.52
CA LEU A 5 25.12 26.77 1.18
C LEU A 5 24.26 26.37 2.37
N ASP A 6 22.95 26.54 2.25
CA ASP A 6 22.01 25.84 3.13
C ASP A 6 22.20 24.36 2.83
N PRO A 7 22.78 23.56 3.76
CA PRO A 7 22.82 22.13 3.55
C PRO A 7 21.37 21.70 3.64
N GLN A 8 20.73 21.50 2.49
CA GLN A 8 19.38 20.95 2.42
C GLN A 8 19.38 19.68 3.26
N SER A 9 18.87 19.80 4.50
CA SER A 9 18.74 18.66 5.39
C SER A 9 17.88 17.67 4.62
N SER A 10 18.39 16.47 4.41
CA SER A 10 17.66 15.40 3.76
C SER A 10 16.38 15.17 4.56
N MET A 11 15.30 15.79 4.09
CA MET A 11 14.04 15.81 4.80
C MET A 11 13.34 14.48 4.55
N PHE A 12 13.63 13.51 5.42
CA PHE A 12 12.86 12.29 5.49
C PHE A 12 11.44 12.63 5.93
N HIS A 13 10.50 12.60 4.99
CA HIS A 13 9.10 12.81 5.30
C HIS A 13 8.40 11.47 5.49
N TYR A 14 8.03 11.16 6.73
CA TYR A 14 7.16 10.02 7.02
C TYR A 14 5.70 10.44 6.81
N PHE A 15 5.02 9.79 5.88
CA PHE A 15 3.58 9.92 5.74
C PHE A 15 2.98 8.61 5.24
N SER A 16 1.72 8.37 5.61
CA SER A 16 0.95 7.29 5.01
C SER A 16 0.37 7.79 3.68
N ALA A 17 0.45 6.99 2.62
CA ALA A 17 -0.22 7.31 1.35
C ALA A 17 -1.72 7.61 1.58
N GLU A 18 -2.36 6.93 2.53
CA GLU A 18 -3.77 7.13 2.87
C GLU A 18 -4.05 8.46 3.58
N SER A 19 -3.06 9.09 4.22
CA SER A 19 -3.25 10.41 4.81
C SER A 19 -3.30 11.53 3.77
N ARG A 20 -2.92 11.23 2.52
CA ARG A 20 -2.99 12.18 1.39
C ARG A 20 -4.26 12.06 0.55
N VAL A 21 -5.06 11.00 0.77
CA VAL A 21 -6.31 10.79 0.04
C VAL A 21 -7.46 11.50 0.79
N PRO A 22 -8.26 12.39 0.17
CA PRO A 22 -9.40 13.02 0.82
C PRO A 22 -10.39 12.01 1.42
N THR A 23 -11.11 12.39 2.48
CA THR A 23 -12.05 11.50 3.19
C THR A 23 -13.26 11.11 2.34
N ASP A 24 -13.68 11.99 1.44
CA ASP A 24 -14.78 11.84 0.48
C ASP A 24 -14.34 11.24 -0.86
N HIS A 25 -13.06 10.85 -1.00
CA HIS A 25 -12.53 10.34 -2.25
C HIS A 25 -13.18 9.01 -2.67
N PRO A 26 -13.69 8.86 -3.91
CA PRO A 26 -14.39 7.66 -4.37
C PRO A 26 -13.59 6.35 -4.21
N LEU A 27 -12.26 6.39 -4.39
CA LEU A 27 -11.38 5.22 -4.20
C LEU A 27 -11.44 4.65 -2.77
N ARG A 28 -11.83 5.42 -1.74
CA ARG A 28 -12.02 4.88 -0.39
C ARG A 28 -13.17 3.87 -0.35
N GLY A 29 -14.20 4.06 -1.17
CA GLY A 29 -15.30 3.09 -1.35
C GLY A 29 -14.81 1.82 -2.05
N VAL A 30 -14.08 1.99 -3.16
CA VAL A 30 -13.48 0.87 -3.91
C VAL A 30 -12.55 0.04 -3.02
N LYS A 31 -11.67 0.71 -2.26
CA LYS A 31 -10.78 0.05 -1.30
C LYS A 31 -11.55 -0.79 -0.28
N LYS A 32 -12.62 -0.26 0.32
CA LYS A 32 -13.45 -1.01 1.29
C LYS A 32 -14.06 -2.27 0.65
N LEU A 33 -14.55 -2.15 -0.59
CA LEU A 33 -15.13 -3.28 -1.33
C LEU A 33 -14.06 -4.34 -1.64
N ALA A 34 -12.91 -3.91 -2.17
CA ALA A 34 -11.79 -4.80 -2.46
C ALA A 34 -11.30 -5.53 -1.21
N GLU A 35 -11.13 -4.82 -0.09
CA GLU A 35 -10.73 -5.47 1.15
C GLU A 35 -11.77 -6.46 1.68
N ARG A 36 -13.07 -6.18 1.53
CA ARG A 36 -14.12 -7.12 1.91
C ARG A 36 -14.07 -8.38 1.04
N ALA A 37 -13.89 -8.22 -0.27
CA ALA A 37 -13.76 -9.34 -1.19
C ALA A 37 -12.51 -10.19 -0.87
N LEU A 38 -11.37 -9.55 -0.65
CA LEU A 38 -10.11 -10.24 -0.31
C LEU A 38 -10.18 -10.95 1.04
N ARG A 39 -10.86 -10.36 2.04
CA ARG A 39 -11.12 -11.05 3.32
C ARG A 39 -12.01 -12.29 3.14
N ALA A 40 -12.97 -12.25 2.21
CA ALA A 40 -13.85 -13.38 1.97
C ALA A 40 -13.14 -14.59 1.34
N ILE A 41 -11.98 -14.37 0.68
CA ILE A 41 -11.18 -15.42 0.04
C ILE A 41 -9.84 -15.66 0.74
N SER A 42 -9.64 -15.15 1.97
CA SER A 42 -8.31 -15.16 2.59
C SER A 42 -7.80 -16.57 2.84
N THR A 43 -8.67 -17.50 3.24
CA THR A 43 -8.30 -18.90 3.48
C THR A 43 -7.84 -19.59 2.20
N GLU A 44 -8.51 -19.33 1.07
CA GLU A 44 -8.11 -19.84 -0.23
C GLU A 44 -6.75 -19.26 -0.63
N LEU A 45 -6.53 -17.96 -0.43
CA LEU A 45 -5.22 -17.33 -0.67
C LEU A 45 -4.12 -17.93 0.21
N ASP A 46 -4.42 -18.23 1.48
CA ASP A 46 -3.48 -18.86 2.42
C ASP A 46 -2.96 -20.20 1.88
N THR A 47 -3.83 -21.00 1.23
CA THR A 47 -3.42 -22.28 0.63
C THR A 47 -2.45 -22.13 -0.55
N LEU A 48 -2.39 -20.96 -1.19
CA LEU A 48 -1.50 -20.70 -2.32
C LEU A 48 -0.06 -20.36 -1.87
N TYR A 49 0.15 -20.08 -0.58
CA TYR A 49 1.48 -19.77 -0.06
C TYR A 49 2.24 -21.04 0.28
N SER A 50 3.49 -21.10 -0.21
CA SER A 50 4.44 -22.11 0.25
C SER A 50 4.88 -21.81 1.68
N SER A 51 4.84 -22.84 2.54
CA SER A 51 5.43 -22.80 3.88
C SER A 51 6.96 -22.92 3.88
N THR A 52 7.56 -23.16 2.71
CA THR A 52 9.00 -23.32 2.52
C THR A 52 9.52 -22.39 1.42
N GLY A 53 10.82 -22.05 1.47
CA GLY A 53 11.45 -21.17 0.49
C GLY A 53 11.27 -19.68 0.80
N ARG A 54 11.53 -18.82 -0.20
CA ARG A 54 11.47 -17.36 -0.03
C ARG A 54 10.00 -16.88 -0.06
N PRO A 55 9.55 -16.08 0.92
CA PRO A 55 8.21 -15.51 0.90
C PRO A 55 7.95 -14.73 -0.40
N SER A 56 6.90 -15.09 -1.11
CA SER A 56 6.42 -14.38 -2.29
C SER A 56 5.73 -13.07 -1.90
N ILE A 57 5.49 -12.18 -2.88
CA ILE A 57 4.58 -11.06 -2.68
C ILE A 57 3.17 -11.63 -2.47
N PRO A 58 2.44 -11.17 -1.45
CA PRO A 58 1.05 -11.56 -1.25
C PRO A 58 0.17 -11.39 -2.50
N PRO A 59 -0.56 -12.42 -2.97
CA PRO A 59 -1.45 -12.28 -4.12
C PRO A 59 -2.47 -11.15 -3.94
N GLU A 60 -2.99 -10.96 -2.73
CA GLU A 60 -3.90 -9.86 -2.41
C GLU A 60 -3.27 -8.47 -2.60
N ARG A 61 -1.94 -8.33 -2.49
CA ARG A 61 -1.26 -7.07 -2.83
C ARG A 61 -1.22 -6.83 -4.33
N LEU A 62 -1.02 -7.88 -5.12
CA LEU A 62 -1.07 -7.79 -6.58
C LEU A 62 -2.48 -7.46 -7.05
N LEU A 63 -3.49 -8.11 -6.48
CA LEU A 63 -4.91 -7.85 -6.79
C LEU A 63 -5.32 -6.43 -6.42
N LYS A 64 -4.92 -5.92 -5.24
CA LYS A 64 -5.18 -4.52 -4.85
C LYS A 64 -4.54 -3.52 -5.82
N GLY A 65 -3.31 -3.79 -6.28
CA GLY A 65 -2.60 -2.92 -7.21
C GLY A 65 -3.24 -2.80 -8.60
N GLN A 66 -4.17 -3.69 -8.95
CA GLN A 66 -4.94 -3.57 -10.20
C GLN A 66 -6.18 -2.67 -10.05
N LEU A 67 -6.53 -2.26 -8.83
CA LEU A 67 -7.79 -1.58 -8.52
C LEU A 67 -7.62 -0.18 -7.93
N LEU A 68 -6.47 0.10 -7.31
CA LEU A 68 -6.20 1.30 -6.49
C LEU A 68 -4.94 2.02 -6.97
#